data_AF-A0A756L8I8-F1
#
_entry.id   AF-A0A756L8I8-F1
#
_cell.length_a   1.000
_cell.length_b   1.000
_cell.length_c   1.000
_cell.angle_alpha   90.00
_cell.angle_beta   90.00
_cell.angle_gamma   90.00
#
_symmetry.space_group_name_H-M   'P 1'
#
loop_
_entity.id
_entity.type
_entity.pdbx_description
1 polymer ?
#
loop_
_entity_poly.entity_id
_entity_poly.type
_entity_poly.pdbx_seq_one_letter_code
_entity_poly.pdbx_strand_id
1 'polypeptide(L)'
;MLLGDNERFIIKCDVDLEPYPKEAPSMLLRNCTPTLFELIKQKEAFYEINKGHSVIRLVDIKETAHDYRLLFQYANRDASDPAFANLKTGETRIAKKKEDEGLGATLHMVIEKYAKNESFPNTYTAVIEEVPGITRGLLSQALTAFFKNCGFTFKKPDGKKDLICRPIVNIEFHASSTLEKTLSTGYLAGITATRKVTKNSLDEEGLISVDEEILKISTKFKRGEGAVKAVKRAYDKLRGMGYGSMRITYKDANRRTGSDSFSLSADRSLKELATAQLAQRDKAILATNIEVCQKEMHQELLGKMVDFLIK
;
A
#
# COMPACT_ATOMS: atom_id res chain seq x y z
N MET A 1 7.91 -11.64 0.77
CA MET A 1 7.07 -12.73 0.20
C MET A 1 7.48 -12.87 -1.25
N LEU A 2 7.78 -14.08 -1.73
CA LEU A 2 8.08 -14.31 -3.15
C LEU A 2 6.76 -14.37 -3.92
N LEU A 3 6.71 -13.78 -5.11
CA LEU A 3 5.56 -13.85 -6.00
C LEU A 3 5.59 -15.20 -6.72
N GLY A 4 4.48 -15.93 -6.71
CA GLY A 4 4.36 -17.21 -7.42
C GLY A 4 3.90 -17.01 -8.87
N ASP A 5 4.29 -17.88 -9.79
CA ASP A 5 4.03 -17.67 -11.22
C ASP A 5 2.55 -17.66 -11.59
N ASN A 6 1.68 -18.26 -10.77
CA ASN A 6 0.22 -18.38 -11.02
C ASN A 6 -0.64 -17.80 -9.89
N GLU A 7 -0.04 -16.95 -9.05
CA GLU A 7 -0.79 -16.32 -7.97
C GLU A 7 -0.37 -14.88 -7.75
N ARG A 8 -1.36 -14.02 -7.54
CA ARG A 8 -1.17 -12.67 -7.06
C ARG A 8 -2.08 -12.36 -5.90
N PHE A 9 -1.62 -11.45 -5.08
CA PHE A 9 -2.41 -10.91 -3.99
C PHE A 9 -2.92 -9.54 -4.40
N ILE A 10 -4.20 -9.32 -4.21
CA ILE A 10 -4.86 -8.06 -4.54
C ILE A 10 -5.54 -7.50 -3.29
N ILE A 11 -5.59 -6.18 -3.21
CA ILE A 11 -6.10 -5.46 -2.04
C ILE A 11 -7.02 -4.33 -2.48
N LYS A 12 -8.16 -4.20 -1.82
CA LYS A 12 -9.08 -3.09 -2.07
C LYS A 12 -8.63 -1.88 -1.25
N CYS A 13 -8.61 -0.73 -1.89
CA CYS A 13 -8.11 0.54 -1.36
C CYS A 13 -9.09 1.66 -1.69
N ASP A 14 -9.03 2.72 -0.91
CA ASP A 14 -9.65 4.00 -1.23
C ASP A 14 -8.56 4.95 -1.73
N VAL A 15 -8.84 5.64 -2.82
CA VAL A 15 -7.95 6.62 -3.44
C VAL A 15 -8.61 7.98 -3.31
N ASP A 16 -8.04 8.82 -2.45
CA ASP A 16 -8.51 10.18 -2.20
C ASP A 16 -7.71 11.19 -3.02
N LEU A 17 -8.43 12.12 -3.65
CA LEU A 17 -7.86 13.28 -4.33
C LEU A 17 -8.10 14.55 -3.52
N GLU A 18 -7.17 14.88 -2.63
CA GLU A 18 -7.24 16.10 -1.83
C GLU A 18 -6.84 17.33 -2.65
N PRO A 19 -7.64 18.41 -2.68
CA PRO A 19 -7.27 19.61 -3.41
C PRO A 19 -6.08 20.31 -2.77
N TYR A 20 -5.11 20.72 -3.60
CA TYR A 20 -4.04 21.62 -3.22
C TYR A 20 -3.98 22.84 -4.15
N PRO A 21 -3.99 24.07 -3.63
CA PRO A 21 -4.15 24.42 -2.20
C PRO A 21 -5.53 24.01 -1.65
N LYS A 22 -5.69 23.93 -0.32
CA LYS A 22 -6.91 23.36 0.31
C LYS A 22 -8.19 24.10 -0.06
N GLU A 23 -8.10 25.37 -0.44
CA GLU A 23 -9.24 26.18 -0.86
C GLU A 23 -9.64 25.94 -2.33
N ALA A 24 -8.85 25.18 -3.09
CA ALA A 24 -9.14 24.86 -4.49
C ALA A 24 -10.38 23.96 -4.62
N PRO A 25 -11.13 24.08 -5.72
CA PRO A 25 -12.25 23.20 -5.99
C PRO A 25 -11.82 21.73 -6.12
N SER A 26 -12.78 20.83 -5.91
CA SER A 26 -12.62 19.40 -6.16
C SER A 26 -12.11 19.14 -7.58
N MET A 27 -11.05 18.34 -7.68
CA MET A 27 -10.46 17.88 -8.93
C MET A 27 -10.79 16.41 -9.12
N LEU A 28 -11.90 16.15 -9.81
CA LEU A 28 -12.37 14.79 -10.07
C LEU A 28 -11.34 13.99 -10.87
N LEU A 29 -11.20 12.70 -10.56
CA LEU A 29 -10.21 11.81 -11.15
C LEU A 29 -10.27 11.84 -12.68
N ARG A 30 -11.47 11.71 -13.25
CA ARG A 30 -11.69 11.74 -14.71
C ARG A 30 -11.15 13.00 -15.40
N ASN A 31 -11.05 14.11 -14.67
CA ASN A 31 -10.52 15.35 -15.22
C ASN A 31 -8.99 15.43 -15.07
N CYS A 32 -8.40 14.64 -14.16
CA CYS A 32 -6.96 14.54 -13.95
C CYS A 32 -6.32 13.45 -14.82
N THR A 33 -7.05 12.37 -15.13
CA THR A 33 -6.52 11.22 -15.89
C THR A 33 -5.94 11.58 -17.27
N PRO A 34 -6.46 12.56 -18.05
CA PRO A 34 -5.83 12.98 -19.31
C PRO A 34 -4.34 13.32 -19.18
N THR A 35 -3.91 13.84 -18.02
CA THR A 35 -2.49 14.12 -17.74
C THR A 35 -1.64 12.84 -17.74
N LEU A 36 -2.17 11.70 -17.27
CA LEU A 36 -1.44 10.44 -17.28
C LEU A 36 -1.19 9.94 -18.71
N PHE A 37 -2.19 10.04 -19.59
CA PHE A 37 -2.05 9.68 -21.00
C PHE A 37 -0.98 10.52 -21.69
N GLU A 38 -0.99 11.84 -21.44
CA GLU A 38 0.01 12.74 -22.04
C GLU A 38 1.43 12.46 -21.51
N LEU A 39 1.59 12.22 -20.20
CA LEU A 39 2.89 11.87 -19.62
C LEU A 39 3.44 10.56 -20.21
N ILE A 40 2.61 9.55 -20.45
CA ILE A 40 3.06 8.29 -21.09
C ILE A 40 3.52 8.57 -22.52
N LYS A 41 2.74 9.34 -23.28
CA LYS A 41 3.06 9.71 -24.66
C LYS A 41 4.38 10.48 -24.76
N GLN A 42 4.65 11.36 -23.79
CA GLN A 42 5.89 12.14 -23.70
C GLN A 42 7.06 11.35 -23.09
N LYS A 43 6.82 10.12 -22.58
CA LYS A 43 7.77 9.30 -21.82
C LYS A 43 8.25 9.96 -20.51
N GLU A 44 7.42 10.81 -19.93
CA GLU A 44 7.66 11.55 -18.69
C GLU A 44 6.87 10.98 -17.50
N ALA A 45 6.14 9.89 -17.68
CA ALA A 45 5.36 9.23 -16.62
C ALA A 45 6.24 8.43 -15.66
N PHE A 46 7.20 9.08 -15.00
CA PHE A 46 8.08 8.46 -14.01
C PHE A 46 8.36 9.33 -12.80
N TYR A 47 8.57 8.67 -11.68
CA TYR A 47 8.88 9.27 -10.40
C TYR A 47 10.15 8.64 -9.84
N GLU A 48 11.16 9.48 -9.64
CA GLU A 48 12.45 9.08 -9.08
C GLU A 48 12.45 9.22 -7.56
N ILE A 49 13.04 8.24 -6.90
CA ILE A 49 13.22 8.20 -5.45
C ILE A 49 14.73 8.20 -5.19
N ASN A 50 15.16 8.89 -4.13
CA ASN A 50 16.56 8.95 -3.70
C ASN A 50 17.51 9.32 -4.86
N LYS A 51 17.22 10.40 -5.59
CA LYS A 51 18.04 10.88 -6.73
C LYS A 51 18.24 9.82 -7.83
N GLY A 52 17.18 9.07 -8.16
CA GLY A 52 17.20 8.09 -9.25
C GLY A 52 17.70 6.69 -8.88
N HIS A 53 18.03 6.45 -7.60
CA HIS A 53 18.40 5.10 -7.13
C HIS A 53 17.23 4.10 -7.21
N SER A 54 16.01 4.60 -7.18
CA SER A 54 14.84 3.82 -7.55
C SER A 54 13.90 4.65 -8.40
N VAL A 55 13.18 4.01 -9.31
CA VAL A 55 12.24 4.69 -10.20
C VAL A 55 10.96 3.87 -10.30
N ILE A 56 9.82 4.53 -10.19
CA ILE A 56 8.52 3.97 -10.57
C ILE A 56 8.01 4.70 -11.82
N ARG A 57 7.55 3.93 -12.81
CA ARG A 57 7.06 4.40 -14.10
C ARG A 57 5.64 3.92 -14.30
N LEU A 58 4.76 4.77 -14.81
CA LEU A 58 3.49 4.33 -15.37
C LEU A 58 3.75 3.95 -16.83
N VAL A 59 3.63 2.67 -17.13
CA VAL A 59 3.99 2.09 -18.43
C VAL A 59 2.81 2.09 -19.38
N ASP A 60 1.61 1.79 -18.86
CA ASP A 60 0.39 1.70 -19.65
C ASP A 60 -0.81 2.15 -18.82
N ILE A 61 -1.80 2.74 -19.50
CA ILE A 61 -3.09 3.11 -18.94
C ILE A 61 -4.19 2.81 -19.94
N LYS A 62 -5.24 2.12 -19.47
CA LYS A 62 -6.44 1.85 -20.26
C LYS A 62 -7.65 2.42 -19.55
N GLU A 63 -8.51 3.07 -20.32
CA GLU A 63 -9.79 3.57 -19.85
C GLU A 63 -10.92 2.65 -20.36
N THR A 64 -11.84 2.31 -19.46
CA THR A 64 -13.09 1.63 -19.79
C THR A 64 -14.28 2.55 -19.49
N ALA A 65 -15.50 2.06 -19.67
CA ALA A 65 -16.69 2.79 -19.26
C ALA A 65 -16.75 3.03 -17.73
N HIS A 66 -16.14 2.16 -16.93
CA HIS A 66 -16.32 2.13 -15.48
C HIS A 66 -15.04 2.33 -14.67
N ASP A 67 -13.88 2.03 -15.25
CA ASP A 67 -12.60 1.97 -14.54
C ASP A 67 -11.43 2.48 -15.38
N TYR A 68 -10.36 2.86 -14.68
CA TYR A 68 -9.03 3.01 -15.25
C TYR A 68 -8.16 1.83 -14.79
N ARG A 69 -7.38 1.28 -15.71
CA ARG A 69 -6.42 0.20 -15.47
C ARG A 69 -5.03 0.75 -15.70
N LEU A 70 -4.16 0.61 -14.72
CA LEU A 70 -2.82 1.18 -14.72
C LEU A 70 -1.80 0.05 -14.52
N LEU A 71 -0.71 0.11 -15.30
CA LEU A 71 0.44 -0.76 -15.15
C LEU A 71 1.65 0.07 -14.72
N PHE A 72 2.13 -0.18 -13.51
CA PHE A 72 3.36 0.42 -13.02
C PHE A 72 4.53 -0.53 -13.16
N GLN A 73 5.70 0.01 -13.49
CA GLN A 73 6.98 -0.67 -13.41
C GLN A 73 7.85 0.04 -12.37
N TYR A 74 8.46 -0.72 -11.48
CA TYR A 74 9.40 -0.25 -10.49
C TYR A 74 10.77 -0.88 -10.75
N ALA A 75 11.84 -0.11 -10.52
CA ALA A 75 13.20 -0.60 -10.53
C ALA A 75 13.97 -0.04 -9.32
N ASN A 76 14.74 -0.88 -8.64
CA ASN A 76 15.59 -0.48 -7.52
C ASN A 76 17.05 -0.88 -7.77
N ARG A 77 17.92 0.13 -7.93
CA ARG A 77 19.35 -0.07 -8.15
C ARG A 77 20.08 -0.62 -6.91
N ASP A 78 19.62 -0.22 -5.72
CA ASP A 78 20.23 -0.56 -4.44
C ASP A 78 19.87 -1.97 -3.95
N ALA A 79 18.87 -2.61 -4.58
CA ALA A 79 18.53 -3.98 -4.29
C ALA A 79 19.67 -4.92 -4.70
N SER A 80 20.02 -5.89 -3.84
CA SER A 80 21.04 -6.89 -4.14
C SER A 80 20.77 -7.63 -5.46
N ASP A 81 21.84 -8.05 -6.14
CA ASP A 81 21.72 -8.86 -7.35
C ASP A 81 20.91 -10.14 -7.06
N PRO A 82 19.93 -10.49 -7.91
CA PRO A 82 19.18 -11.71 -7.73
C PRO A 82 20.09 -12.93 -7.92
N ALA A 83 19.88 -13.92 -7.05
CA ALA A 83 20.63 -15.16 -7.04
C ALA A 83 19.67 -16.36 -7.17
N PHE A 84 20.07 -17.33 -7.99
CA PHE A 84 19.35 -18.57 -8.20
C PHE A 84 20.16 -19.72 -7.63
N ALA A 85 19.65 -20.36 -6.58
CA ALA A 85 20.26 -21.55 -6.00
C ALA A 85 19.75 -22.80 -6.71
N ASN A 86 20.67 -23.69 -7.09
CA ASN A 86 20.34 -25.01 -7.60
C ASN A 86 19.79 -25.87 -6.46
N LEU A 87 18.55 -26.35 -6.59
CA LEU A 87 17.86 -27.10 -5.54
C LEU A 87 18.52 -28.47 -5.23
N LYS A 88 19.32 -29.02 -6.15
CA LYS A 88 19.99 -30.31 -5.98
C LYS A 88 21.43 -30.16 -5.46
N THR A 89 22.19 -29.20 -6.00
CA THR A 89 23.63 -29.05 -5.71
C THR A 89 23.95 -27.96 -4.70
N GLY A 90 23.03 -27.01 -4.47
CA GLY A 90 23.27 -25.83 -3.64
C GLY A 90 24.12 -24.74 -4.32
N GLU A 91 24.63 -24.99 -5.53
CA GLU A 91 25.39 -24.01 -6.29
C GLU A 91 24.53 -22.78 -6.61
N THR A 92 25.12 -21.60 -6.53
CA THR A 92 24.41 -20.33 -6.71
C THR A 92 24.86 -19.64 -7.99
N ARG A 93 23.90 -19.27 -8.83
CA ARG A 93 24.12 -18.40 -10.00
C ARG A 93 23.61 -17.00 -9.69
N ILE A 94 24.52 -16.02 -9.69
CA ILE A 94 24.19 -14.60 -9.49
C ILE A 94 23.97 -13.94 -10.85
N ALA A 95 22.82 -13.29 -11.04
CA ALA A 95 22.56 -12.47 -12.22
C ALA A 95 22.90 -11.01 -11.90
N LYS A 96 24.09 -10.57 -12.29
CA LYS A 96 24.57 -9.21 -12.03
C LYS A 96 23.81 -8.18 -12.85
N LYS A 97 23.37 -7.10 -12.20
CA LYS A 97 22.79 -5.92 -12.87
C LYS A 97 23.87 -5.19 -13.70
N LYS A 98 23.48 -4.66 -14.86
CA LYS A 98 24.30 -3.76 -15.67
C LYS A 98 24.15 -2.30 -15.22
N GLU A 99 24.89 -1.41 -15.90
CA GLU A 99 24.66 0.03 -15.81
C GLU A 99 23.20 0.36 -16.17
N ASP A 100 22.58 1.21 -15.36
CA ASP A 100 21.16 1.61 -15.44
C ASP A 100 20.11 0.49 -15.24
N GLU A 101 20.52 -0.67 -14.74
CA GLU A 101 19.60 -1.73 -14.31
C GLU A 101 19.34 -1.70 -12.79
N GLY A 102 18.09 -1.95 -12.43
CA GLY A 102 17.63 -2.18 -11.06
C GLY A 102 16.88 -3.49 -10.97
N LEU A 103 16.71 -4.03 -9.76
CA LEU A 103 15.79 -5.15 -9.56
C LEU A 103 14.37 -4.66 -9.86
N GLY A 104 13.79 -5.22 -10.92
CA GLY A 104 12.49 -4.79 -11.44
C GLY A 104 11.31 -5.51 -10.79
N ALA A 105 10.16 -4.84 -10.75
CA ALA A 105 8.86 -5.44 -10.52
C ALA A 105 7.76 -4.63 -11.22
N THR A 106 6.61 -5.23 -11.49
CA THR A 106 5.43 -4.53 -11.99
C THR A 106 4.23 -4.69 -11.08
N LEU A 107 3.35 -3.69 -11.06
CA LEU A 107 2.13 -3.66 -10.27
C LEU A 107 0.94 -3.24 -11.14
N HIS A 108 -0.13 -4.02 -11.05
CA HIS A 108 -1.43 -3.67 -11.63
C HIS A 108 -2.29 -2.91 -10.63
N MET A 109 -3.00 -1.90 -11.12
CA MET A 109 -3.99 -1.14 -10.37
C MET A 109 -5.24 -0.95 -11.22
N VAL A 110 -6.41 -1.16 -10.61
CA VAL A 110 -7.72 -0.83 -11.19
C VAL A 110 -8.38 0.19 -10.28
N ILE A 111 -8.88 1.30 -10.80
CA ILE A 111 -9.54 2.35 -10.03
C ILE A 111 -10.88 2.72 -10.68
N GLU A 112 -11.93 2.85 -9.89
CA GLU A 112 -13.24 3.28 -10.38
C GLU A 112 -13.17 4.70 -10.93
N LYS A 113 -13.86 4.92 -12.05
CA LYS A 113 -13.91 6.24 -12.70
C LYS A 113 -14.77 7.24 -11.95
N TYR A 114 -15.74 6.75 -11.18
CA TYR A 114 -16.71 7.56 -10.44
C TYR A 114 -16.70 7.18 -8.97
N ALA A 115 -16.72 8.20 -8.10
CA ALA A 115 -16.94 8.00 -6.67
C ALA A 115 -18.34 7.44 -6.45
N LYS A 116 -18.46 6.42 -5.60
CA LYS A 116 -19.75 5.81 -5.23
C LYS A 116 -20.52 6.61 -4.18
N ASN A 117 -19.80 7.39 -3.37
CA ASN A 117 -20.38 8.15 -2.28
C ASN A 117 -20.43 9.63 -2.65
N GLU A 118 -21.63 10.16 -2.83
CA GLU A 118 -21.84 11.58 -3.16
C GLU A 118 -21.30 12.54 -2.08
N SER A 119 -21.23 12.09 -0.82
CA SER A 119 -20.63 12.86 0.27
C SER A 119 -19.10 12.92 0.19
N PHE A 120 -18.48 12.00 -0.55
CA PHE A 120 -17.03 11.92 -0.76
C PHE A 120 -16.72 11.83 -2.26
N PRO A 121 -17.01 12.88 -3.04
CA PRO A 121 -16.91 12.86 -4.50
C PRO A 121 -15.46 12.76 -5.03
N ASN A 122 -14.47 12.86 -4.15
CA ASN A 122 -13.04 12.74 -4.45
C ASN A 122 -12.43 11.41 -4.00
N THR A 123 -13.24 10.49 -3.47
CA THR A 123 -12.80 9.19 -2.97
C THR A 123 -13.25 8.10 -3.93
N TYR A 124 -12.28 7.35 -4.45
CA TYR A 124 -12.50 6.33 -5.48
C TYR A 124 -12.07 4.97 -4.95
N THR A 125 -12.90 3.95 -5.14
CA THR A 125 -12.50 2.58 -4.83
C THR A 125 -11.45 2.12 -5.85
N ALA A 126 -10.42 1.45 -5.38
CA ALA A 126 -9.41 0.82 -6.22
C ALA A 126 -9.09 -0.59 -5.75
N VAL A 127 -8.55 -1.40 -6.65
CA VAL A 127 -7.88 -2.66 -6.34
C VAL A 127 -6.44 -2.56 -6.80
N ILE A 128 -5.51 -2.92 -5.93
CA ILE A 128 -4.07 -2.83 -6.14
C ILE A 128 -3.45 -4.22 -5.96
N GLU A 129 -2.49 -4.58 -6.80
CA GLU A 129 -1.66 -5.78 -6.61
C GLU A 129 -0.65 -5.56 -5.47
N GLU A 130 -0.53 -6.50 -4.52
CA GLU A 130 0.48 -6.45 -3.46
C GLU A 130 1.83 -6.96 -3.99
N VAL A 131 2.71 -6.01 -4.34
CA VAL A 131 4.04 -6.29 -4.91
C VAL A 131 5.14 -5.85 -3.95
N PRO A 132 6.09 -6.74 -3.58
CA PRO A 132 7.23 -6.36 -2.75
C PRO A 132 8.00 -5.17 -3.33
N GLY A 133 8.27 -4.16 -2.50
CA GLY A 133 8.99 -2.95 -2.91
C GLY A 133 8.08 -1.83 -3.44
N ILE A 134 6.85 -2.12 -3.87
CA ILE A 134 5.90 -1.10 -4.33
C ILE A 134 4.83 -0.88 -3.26
N THR A 135 4.96 0.18 -2.49
CA THR A 135 4.02 0.51 -1.42
C THR A 135 2.93 1.46 -1.90
N ARG A 136 1.78 1.48 -1.22
CA ARG A 136 0.73 2.49 -1.46
C ARG A 136 1.22 3.92 -1.27
N GLY A 137 2.12 4.14 -0.31
CA GLY A 137 2.75 5.45 -0.11
C GLY A 137 3.60 5.86 -1.30
N LEU A 138 4.34 4.91 -1.90
CA LEU A 138 5.08 5.17 -3.14
C LEU A 138 4.14 5.47 -4.32
N LEU A 139 3.06 4.70 -4.48
CA LEU A 139 2.05 4.95 -5.51
C LEU A 139 1.39 6.32 -5.33
N SER A 140 1.06 6.70 -4.09
CA SER A 140 0.49 8.00 -3.72
C SER A 140 1.43 9.14 -4.12
N GLN A 141 2.72 9.02 -3.82
CA GLN A 141 3.74 10.00 -4.20
C GLN A 141 3.90 10.11 -5.72
N ALA A 142 3.96 8.97 -6.42
CA ALA A 142 4.11 8.92 -7.87
C ALA A 142 2.91 9.55 -8.58
N LEU A 143 1.68 9.16 -8.21
CA LEU A 143 0.47 9.72 -8.79
C LEU A 143 0.31 11.21 -8.48
N THR A 144 0.66 11.65 -7.26
CA THR A 144 0.71 13.08 -6.89
C THR A 144 1.70 13.85 -7.77
N ALA A 145 2.86 13.26 -8.06
CA ALA A 145 3.83 13.86 -8.95
C ALA A 145 3.31 13.95 -10.39
N PHE A 146 2.64 12.90 -10.89
CA PHE A 146 2.06 12.87 -12.23
C PHE A 146 0.94 13.90 -12.39
N PHE A 147 0.12 14.11 -11.36
CA PHE A 147 -0.93 15.12 -11.40
C PHE A 147 -0.46 16.54 -11.06
N LYS A 148 0.84 16.78 -10.88
CA LYS A 148 1.36 18.11 -10.53
C LYS A 148 0.93 19.21 -11.51
N ASN A 149 0.85 18.88 -12.79
CA ASN A 149 0.53 19.81 -13.88
C ASN A 149 -0.80 19.46 -14.56
N CYS A 150 -1.82 19.06 -13.82
CA CYS A 150 -3.13 18.70 -14.37
C CYS A 150 -3.95 19.88 -14.95
N GLY A 151 -3.36 21.07 -15.06
CA GLY A 151 -3.95 22.21 -15.79
C GLY A 151 -5.02 22.99 -15.04
N PHE A 152 -5.25 22.72 -13.75
CA PHE A 152 -6.22 23.45 -12.95
C PHE A 152 -5.64 24.75 -12.40
N THR A 153 -6.45 25.80 -12.42
CA THR A 153 -6.12 27.08 -11.78
C THR A 153 -7.29 27.55 -10.92
N PHE A 154 -6.96 28.23 -9.82
CA PHE A 154 -7.94 28.80 -8.90
C PHE A 154 -7.61 30.28 -8.64
N LYS A 155 -8.60 31.14 -8.82
CA LYS A 155 -8.51 32.55 -8.44
C LYS A 155 -8.85 32.69 -6.97
N LYS A 156 -7.90 33.19 -6.18
CA LYS A 156 -8.20 33.57 -4.80
C LYS A 156 -9.23 34.72 -4.78
N PRO A 157 -10.10 34.78 -3.76
CA PRO A 157 -11.09 35.86 -3.60
C PRO A 157 -10.47 37.26 -3.57
N ASP A 158 -9.19 37.38 -3.21
CA ASP A 158 -8.44 38.64 -3.15
C ASP A 158 -7.88 39.12 -4.52
N GLY A 159 -8.08 38.33 -5.59
CA GLY A 159 -7.87 38.73 -6.98
C GLY A 159 -6.42 38.91 -7.43
N LYS A 160 -5.42 38.61 -6.60
CA LYS A 160 -4.03 39.04 -6.89
C LYS A 160 -3.24 38.15 -7.85
N LYS A 161 -3.45 36.82 -7.86
CA LYS A 161 -2.85 35.87 -8.84
C LYS A 161 -3.64 34.56 -8.90
N ASP A 162 -3.70 33.94 -10.07
CA ASP A 162 -4.19 32.58 -10.27
C ASP A 162 -3.20 31.59 -9.64
N LEU A 163 -3.71 30.66 -8.83
CA LEU A 163 -2.91 29.60 -8.23
C LEU A 163 -3.05 28.31 -9.03
N ILE A 164 -1.92 27.69 -9.36
CA ILE A 164 -1.91 26.36 -9.94
C ILE A 164 -2.43 25.37 -8.90
N CYS A 165 -3.42 24.59 -9.30
CA CYS A 165 -4.08 23.60 -8.46
C CYS A 165 -3.71 22.19 -8.92
N ARG A 166 -3.61 21.28 -7.95
CA ARG A 166 -3.36 19.86 -8.21
C ARG A 166 -3.98 18.99 -7.11
N PRO A 167 -4.39 17.76 -7.42
CA PRO A 167 -4.76 16.81 -6.39
C PRO A 167 -3.50 16.26 -5.71
N ILE A 168 -3.57 16.09 -4.39
CA ILE A 168 -2.68 15.23 -3.63
C ILE A 168 -3.38 13.88 -3.50
N VAL A 169 -2.69 12.83 -3.93
CA VAL A 169 -3.24 11.48 -3.94
C VAL A 169 -2.90 10.81 -2.62
N ASN A 170 -3.90 10.28 -1.93
CA ASN A 170 -3.73 9.40 -0.78
C ASN A 170 -4.37 8.05 -1.07
N ILE A 171 -3.70 6.96 -0.70
CA ILE A 171 -4.18 5.59 -0.93
C ILE A 171 -4.25 4.85 0.40
N GLU A 172 -5.47 4.66 0.89
CA GLU A 172 -5.75 3.99 2.16
C GLU A 172 -6.39 2.63 1.93
N PHE A 173 -6.47 1.80 2.98
CA PHE A 173 -7.14 0.50 2.82
C PHE A 173 -8.63 0.74 2.75
N HIS A 174 -9.31 0.04 1.83
CA HIS A 174 -10.76 0.09 1.81
C HIS A 174 -11.29 -0.61 3.06
N ALA A 175 -12.18 0.10 3.73
CA ALA A 175 -12.78 -0.31 4.98
C ALA A 175 -13.70 -1.53 4.82
N SER A 176 -13.20 -2.75 5.04
CA SER A 176 -14.00 -3.95 4.75
C SER A 176 -14.84 -4.45 5.92
N SER A 177 -14.30 -4.36 7.15
CA SER A 177 -14.89 -4.95 8.34
C SER A 177 -14.19 -4.47 9.59
N THR A 178 -14.92 -4.49 10.71
CA THR A 178 -14.33 -4.22 12.01
C THR A 178 -13.47 -5.40 12.48
N LEU A 179 -12.47 -5.11 13.30
CA LEU A 179 -11.68 -6.11 14.02
C LEU A 179 -12.56 -7.21 14.67
N GLU A 180 -13.73 -6.85 15.19
CA GLU A 180 -14.68 -7.77 15.81
C GLU A 180 -15.26 -8.78 14.81
N LYS A 181 -15.64 -8.32 13.62
CA LYS A 181 -16.20 -9.17 12.54
C LYS A 181 -15.14 -10.10 11.95
N THR A 182 -13.89 -9.66 11.82
CA THR A 182 -12.83 -10.52 11.29
C THR A 182 -12.37 -11.56 12.30
N LEU A 183 -12.28 -11.22 13.59
CA LEU A 183 -11.90 -12.19 14.61
C LEU A 183 -13.03 -13.18 14.96
N SER A 184 -14.30 -12.87 14.64
CA SER A 184 -15.41 -13.84 14.81
C SER A 184 -15.34 -15.00 13.82
N THR A 185 -14.88 -14.75 12.59
CA THR A 185 -14.77 -15.76 11.52
C THR A 185 -13.33 -16.23 11.26
N GLY A 186 -12.34 -15.44 11.67
CA GLY A 186 -10.91 -15.69 11.51
C GLY A 186 -10.20 -16.15 12.79
N TYR A 187 -8.90 -15.91 12.86
CA TYR A 187 -7.99 -16.37 13.90
C TYR A 187 -6.88 -15.35 14.19
N LEU A 188 -6.74 -14.91 15.43
CA LEU A 188 -5.60 -14.09 15.87
C LEU A 188 -4.32 -14.93 15.87
N ALA A 189 -3.38 -14.58 14.99
CA ALA A 189 -2.11 -15.29 14.83
C ALA A 189 -1.01 -14.74 15.75
N GLY A 190 -1.02 -13.44 16.05
CA GLY A 190 -0.09 -12.84 16.99
C GLY A 190 -0.28 -11.34 17.15
N ILE A 191 0.33 -10.78 18.18
CA ILE A 191 0.42 -9.34 18.41
C ILE A 191 1.90 -9.00 18.57
N THR A 192 2.37 -7.94 17.92
CA THR A 192 3.73 -7.43 18.05
C THR A 192 3.66 -5.96 18.42
N ALA A 193 4.47 -5.49 19.35
CA ALA A 193 4.53 -4.07 19.69
C ALA A 193 5.96 -3.55 19.50
N THR A 194 6.10 -2.33 19.02
CA THR A 194 7.41 -1.69 18.84
C THR A 194 7.47 -0.37 19.58
N ARG A 195 8.64 -0.12 20.18
CA ARG A 195 8.97 1.16 20.79
C ARG A 195 10.38 1.55 20.41
N LYS A 196 10.57 2.83 20.10
CA LYS A 196 11.91 3.38 20.02
C LYS A 196 12.42 3.58 21.43
N VAL A 197 13.63 3.12 21.67
CA VAL A 197 14.38 3.36 22.89
C VAL A 197 15.69 3.98 22.47
N THR A 198 16.27 4.80 23.33
CA THR A 198 17.64 5.27 23.13
C THR A 198 18.36 4.94 24.41
N LYS A 199 18.79 3.68 24.51
CA LYS A 199 19.70 3.26 25.57
C LYS A 199 21.10 3.33 24.98
N ASN A 200 21.84 4.34 25.43
CA ASN A 200 23.28 4.37 25.24
C ASN A 200 23.84 3.23 26.09
N SER A 201 24.63 2.36 25.48
CA SER A 201 25.46 1.34 26.13
C SER A 201 24.73 0.06 26.59
N LEU A 202 24.65 -0.93 25.70
CA LEU A 202 24.49 -2.36 26.07
C LEU A 202 25.78 -2.96 26.64
N ASP A 203 26.90 -2.29 26.39
CA ASP A 203 28.26 -2.60 26.81
C ASP A 203 28.82 -1.45 27.67
N GLU A 204 29.82 -1.71 28.50
CA GLU A 204 30.39 -0.67 29.38
C GLU A 204 31.12 0.46 28.61
N GLU A 205 31.51 0.20 27.36
CA GLU A 205 32.24 1.13 26.49
C GLU A 205 31.35 1.98 25.58
N GLY A 206 30.03 1.71 25.54
CA GLY A 206 29.08 2.48 24.74
C GLY A 206 29.20 2.30 23.23
N LEU A 207 29.81 1.21 22.75
CA LEU A 207 29.92 0.87 21.32
C LEU A 207 28.60 0.35 20.75
N ILE A 208 27.67 -0.10 21.62
CA ILE A 208 26.41 -0.73 21.22
C ILE A 208 25.22 0.05 21.81
N SER A 209 24.32 0.54 20.96
CA SER A 209 23.05 1.17 21.35
C SER A 209 21.85 0.28 21.05
N VAL A 210 20.77 0.47 21.81
CA VAL A 210 19.45 -0.10 21.50
C VAL A 210 18.55 0.99 21.00
N ASP A 211 18.17 0.92 19.72
CA ASP A 211 17.33 1.91 19.06
C ASP A 211 15.83 1.50 19.02
N GLU A 212 15.55 0.20 19.08
CA GLU A 212 14.19 -0.34 19.00
C GLU A 212 14.04 -1.62 19.84
N GLU A 213 12.93 -1.71 20.58
CA GLU A 213 12.52 -2.93 21.27
C GLU A 213 11.22 -3.46 20.66
N ILE A 214 11.22 -4.74 20.28
CA ILE A 214 10.07 -5.45 19.71
C ILE A 214 9.55 -6.48 20.71
N LEU A 215 8.31 -6.32 21.17
CA LEU A 215 7.64 -7.29 22.03
C LEU A 215 6.68 -8.15 21.21
N LYS A 216 6.92 -9.46 21.17
CA LYS A 216 6.01 -10.45 20.58
C LYS A 216 5.11 -11.04 21.66
N ILE A 217 3.79 -10.92 21.48
CA ILE A 217 2.77 -11.34 22.45
C ILE A 217 1.97 -12.49 21.85
N SER A 218 1.87 -13.58 22.60
CA SER A 218 0.98 -14.69 22.31
C SER A 218 -0.26 -14.62 23.19
N THR A 219 -1.42 -14.98 22.62
CA THR A 219 -2.69 -15.00 23.33
C THR A 219 -3.22 -16.44 23.43
N LYS A 220 -3.80 -16.79 24.58
CA LYS A 220 -4.49 -18.09 24.76
C LYS A 220 -5.73 -18.17 23.89
N PHE A 221 -6.49 -17.08 23.82
CA PHE A 221 -7.67 -16.96 22.98
C PHE A 221 -7.30 -16.44 21.60
N LYS A 222 -7.68 -17.19 20.58
CA LYS A 222 -7.31 -16.91 19.20
C LYS A 222 -8.48 -16.74 18.25
N ARG A 223 -9.74 -16.85 18.71
CA ARG A 223 -10.94 -16.60 17.90
C ARG A 223 -12.02 -15.89 18.71
N GLY A 224 -13.01 -15.35 18.01
CA GLY A 224 -14.22 -14.78 18.58
C GLY A 224 -13.97 -13.62 19.54
N GLU A 225 -14.94 -13.41 20.43
CA GLU A 225 -14.92 -12.35 21.42
C GLU A 225 -13.69 -12.43 22.34
N GLY A 226 -13.19 -13.64 22.62
CA GLY A 226 -11.98 -13.85 23.42
C GLY A 226 -10.71 -13.27 22.78
N ALA A 227 -10.57 -13.40 21.45
CA ALA A 227 -9.46 -12.79 20.71
C ALA A 227 -9.57 -11.26 20.68
N VAL A 228 -10.78 -10.73 20.47
CA VAL A 228 -11.05 -9.29 20.52
C VAL A 228 -10.67 -8.72 21.89
N LYS A 229 -11.11 -9.37 22.98
CA LYS A 229 -10.75 -9.00 24.36
C LYS A 229 -9.24 -9.06 24.59
N ALA A 230 -8.56 -10.06 24.05
CA ALA A 230 -7.11 -10.18 24.17
C ALA A 230 -6.37 -9.03 23.47
N VAL A 231 -6.80 -8.65 22.27
CA VAL A 231 -6.26 -7.49 21.55
C VAL A 231 -6.50 -6.20 22.33
N LYS A 232 -7.73 -5.95 22.78
CA LYS A 232 -8.08 -4.74 23.54
C LYS A 232 -7.22 -4.61 24.80
N ARG A 233 -7.08 -5.70 25.58
CA ARG A 233 -6.20 -5.74 26.75
C ARG A 233 -4.72 -5.55 26.42
N ALA A 234 -4.25 -6.10 25.29
CA ALA A 234 -2.87 -5.90 24.85
C ALA A 234 -2.61 -4.43 24.52
N TYR A 235 -3.53 -3.78 23.80
CA TYR A 235 -3.44 -2.35 23.49
C TYR A 235 -3.31 -1.49 24.75
N ASP A 236 -4.20 -1.68 25.73
CA ASP A 236 -4.20 -0.89 26.97
C ASP A 236 -2.89 -1.05 27.74
N LYS A 237 -2.43 -2.30 27.88
CA LYS A 237 -1.17 -2.59 28.57
C LYS A 237 0.03 -2.00 27.83
N LEU A 238 0.10 -2.19 26.52
CA LEU A 238 1.21 -1.71 25.70
C LEU A 238 1.31 -0.18 25.69
N ARG A 239 0.17 0.51 25.63
CA ARG A 239 0.09 1.96 25.78
C ARG A 239 0.64 2.38 27.15
N GLY A 240 0.20 1.74 28.23
CA GLY A 240 0.72 2.00 29.58
C GLY A 240 2.21 1.70 29.76
N MET A 241 2.77 0.80 28.95
CA MET A 241 4.20 0.43 28.95
C MET A 241 5.07 1.33 28.04
N GLY A 242 4.49 2.36 27.41
CA GLY A 242 5.21 3.30 26.55
C GLY A 242 5.58 2.74 25.17
N TYR A 243 4.84 1.75 24.65
CA TYR A 243 5.01 1.33 23.26
C TYR A 243 4.39 2.33 22.29
N GLY A 244 5.02 2.53 21.14
CA GLY A 244 4.58 3.51 20.14
C GLY A 244 3.64 2.93 19.08
N SER A 245 3.81 1.64 18.75
CA SER A 245 2.93 0.95 17.80
C SER A 245 2.65 -0.49 18.21
N MET A 246 1.51 -0.99 17.75
CA MET A 246 1.08 -2.38 17.89
C MET A 246 0.67 -2.90 16.52
N ARG A 247 1.19 -4.05 16.10
CA ARG A 247 0.76 -4.81 14.94
C ARG A 247 -0.02 -6.04 15.38
N ILE A 248 -1.21 -6.23 14.83
CA ILE A 248 -1.99 -7.45 14.97
C ILE A 248 -1.80 -8.25 13.70
N THR A 249 -1.47 -9.52 13.85
CA THR A 249 -1.45 -10.49 12.76
C THR A 249 -2.61 -11.45 12.97
N TYR A 250 -3.44 -11.66 11.96
CA TYR A 250 -4.58 -12.56 12.00
C TYR A 250 -4.59 -13.45 10.76
N LYS A 251 -5.33 -14.55 10.81
CA LYS A 251 -5.70 -15.36 9.67
C LYS A 251 -7.19 -15.21 9.44
N ASP A 252 -7.62 -14.93 8.23
CA ASP A 252 -9.04 -14.89 7.90
C ASP A 252 -9.64 -16.31 7.78
N ALA A 253 -10.93 -16.40 7.42
CA ALA A 253 -11.62 -17.67 7.19
C ALA A 253 -10.97 -18.54 6.10
N ASN A 254 -10.24 -17.92 5.16
CA ASN A 254 -9.49 -18.59 4.09
C ASN A 254 -8.05 -18.95 4.50
N ARG A 255 -7.74 -18.87 5.81
CA ARG A 255 -6.41 -19.15 6.41
C ARG A 255 -5.29 -18.22 5.95
N ARG A 256 -5.60 -17.07 5.32
CA ARG A 256 -4.59 -16.10 4.87
C ARG A 256 -4.16 -15.22 6.02
N THR A 257 -2.86 -15.09 6.21
CA THR A 257 -2.28 -14.18 7.20
C THR A 257 -2.40 -12.73 6.74
N GLY A 258 -3.20 -11.92 7.43
CA GLY A 258 -3.22 -10.47 7.35
C GLY A 258 -2.51 -9.86 8.55
N SER A 259 -2.06 -8.60 8.41
CA SER A 259 -1.62 -7.83 9.56
C SER A 259 -1.98 -6.36 9.41
N ASP A 260 -2.38 -5.75 10.53
CA ASP A 260 -2.68 -4.33 10.63
C ASP A 260 -1.88 -3.71 11.78
N SER A 261 -1.41 -2.50 11.56
CA SER A 261 -0.59 -1.76 12.53
C SER A 261 -1.37 -0.56 13.06
N PHE A 262 -1.28 -0.33 14.35
CA PHE A 262 -2.00 0.66 15.13
C PHE A 262 -0.98 1.53 15.84
N SER A 263 -1.17 2.85 15.80
CA SER A 263 -0.45 3.77 16.68
C SER A 263 -1.05 3.71 18.08
N LEU A 264 -0.18 3.69 19.09
CA LEU A 264 -0.56 3.65 20.52
C LEU A 264 -0.55 5.07 21.15
N SER A 265 -0.88 6.10 20.37
CA SER A 265 -0.91 7.50 20.82
C SER A 265 -2.03 7.79 21.82
N ALA A 266 -1.83 8.79 22.68
CA ALA A 266 -2.72 9.12 23.79
C ALA A 266 -4.17 9.47 23.37
N ASP A 267 -4.32 9.97 22.15
CA ASP A 267 -5.60 10.52 21.65
C ASP A 267 -6.55 9.47 21.08
N ARG A 268 -6.11 8.22 20.88
CA ARG A 268 -6.97 7.14 20.34
C ARG A 268 -7.54 6.29 21.46
N SER A 269 -8.87 6.10 21.44
CA SER A 269 -9.59 5.33 22.45
C SER A 269 -9.76 3.84 22.07
N LEU A 270 -9.96 2.95 23.06
CA LEU A 270 -10.32 1.52 22.87
C LEU A 270 -11.52 1.30 21.93
N LYS A 271 -12.43 2.28 21.82
CA LYS A 271 -13.57 2.23 20.90
C LYS A 271 -13.12 2.28 19.44
N GLU A 272 -12.06 3.02 19.12
CA GLU A 272 -11.53 3.13 17.76
C GLU A 272 -10.85 1.83 17.29
N LEU A 273 -10.28 1.05 18.20
CA LEU A 273 -9.73 -0.28 17.91
C LEU A 273 -10.83 -1.31 17.61
N ALA A 274 -11.96 -1.20 18.31
CA ALA A 274 -13.12 -2.06 18.08
C ALA A 274 -13.76 -1.78 16.70
N THR A 275 -13.74 -0.52 16.28
CA THR A 275 -14.20 -0.07 14.96
C THR A 275 -13.10 -0.06 13.90
N ALA A 276 -11.87 -0.44 14.25
CA ALA A 276 -10.75 -0.34 13.33
C ALA A 276 -10.99 -1.24 12.12
N GLN A 277 -10.87 -0.62 10.96
CA GLN A 277 -11.21 -1.22 9.68
C GLN A 277 -10.02 -2.04 9.19
N LEU A 278 -10.27 -3.30 8.84
CA LEU A 278 -9.28 -4.20 8.28
C LEU A 278 -9.36 -4.19 6.75
N ALA A 279 -8.21 -4.32 6.09
CA ALA A 279 -8.14 -4.26 4.63
C ALA A 279 -8.81 -5.47 3.96
N GLN A 280 -9.60 -5.23 2.90
CA GLN A 280 -10.11 -6.31 2.04
C GLN A 280 -8.99 -6.82 1.14
N ARG A 281 -8.65 -8.11 1.24
CA ARG A 281 -7.63 -8.74 0.42
C ARG A 281 -8.16 -10.02 -0.23
N ASP A 282 -7.71 -10.33 -1.45
CA ASP A 282 -8.00 -11.60 -2.12
C ASP A 282 -6.74 -12.20 -2.77
N LYS A 283 -6.77 -13.50 -3.05
CA LYS A 283 -5.74 -14.22 -3.79
C LYS A 283 -6.28 -14.53 -5.18
N ALA A 284 -5.77 -13.82 -6.17
CA ALA A 284 -6.03 -14.10 -7.57
C ALA A 284 -5.19 -15.33 -8.00
N ILE A 285 -5.84 -16.48 -8.14
CA ILE A 285 -5.25 -17.68 -8.76
C ILE A 285 -5.40 -17.54 -10.27
N LEU A 286 -4.30 -17.62 -11.01
CA LEU A 286 -4.23 -17.39 -12.45
C LEU A 286 -4.05 -18.72 -13.19
N ALA A 287 -4.69 -18.85 -14.35
CA ALA A 287 -4.50 -19.97 -15.26
C ALA A 287 -3.25 -19.77 -16.13
N THR A 288 -2.86 -18.52 -16.40
CA THR A 288 -1.65 -18.18 -17.14
C THR A 288 -0.55 -17.65 -16.24
N ASN A 289 0.70 -17.99 -16.57
CA ASN A 289 1.87 -17.50 -15.86
C ASN A 289 1.97 -15.98 -15.95
N ILE A 290 2.35 -15.35 -14.84
CA ILE A 290 2.61 -13.92 -14.74
C ILE A 290 4.05 -13.67 -14.25
N GLU A 291 4.81 -12.99 -15.09
CA GLU A 291 6.19 -12.58 -14.81
C GLU A 291 6.26 -11.51 -13.72
N VAL A 292 7.43 -11.38 -13.08
CA VAL A 292 7.72 -10.33 -12.10
C VAL A 292 7.69 -8.93 -12.73
N CYS A 293 8.11 -8.82 -13.99
CA CYS A 293 8.13 -7.59 -14.77
C CYS A 293 7.31 -7.76 -16.05
N GLN A 294 6.07 -7.33 -16.03
CA GLN A 294 5.19 -7.32 -17.20
C GLN A 294 5.51 -6.16 -18.16
N LYS A 295 5.59 -6.45 -19.46
CA LYS A 295 5.62 -5.39 -20.49
C LYS A 295 4.22 -4.87 -20.82
N GLU A 296 3.22 -5.72 -20.65
CA GLU A 296 1.82 -5.46 -20.99
C GLU A 296 0.92 -5.88 -19.83
N MET A 297 -0.27 -5.29 -19.74
CA MET A 297 -1.21 -5.64 -18.68
C MET A 297 -1.66 -7.11 -18.76
N HIS A 298 -1.52 -7.84 -17.65
CA HIS A 298 -1.98 -9.22 -17.54
C HIS A 298 -3.52 -9.29 -17.46
N GLN A 299 -4.18 -9.66 -18.56
CA GLN A 299 -5.64 -9.54 -18.71
C GLN A 299 -6.44 -10.39 -17.71
N GLU A 300 -5.98 -11.61 -17.40
CA GLU A 300 -6.67 -12.46 -16.42
C GLU A 300 -6.61 -11.86 -15.00
N LEU A 301 -5.49 -11.23 -14.65
CA LEU A 301 -5.35 -10.59 -13.35
C LEU A 301 -6.27 -9.37 -13.26
N LEU A 302 -6.28 -8.53 -14.30
CA LEU A 302 -7.20 -7.39 -14.39
C LEU A 302 -8.67 -7.82 -14.28
N GLY A 303 -9.06 -8.92 -14.94
CA GLY A 303 -10.41 -9.47 -14.81
C GLY A 303 -10.76 -9.80 -13.35
N LYS A 304 -9.87 -10.52 -12.65
CA LYS A 304 -10.05 -10.85 -11.23
C LYS A 304 -10.05 -9.61 -10.32
N MET A 305 -9.26 -8.59 -10.65
CA MET A 305 -9.26 -7.31 -9.92
C MET A 305 -10.57 -6.56 -10.10
N VAL A 306 -11.14 -6.54 -11.31
CA VAL A 306 -12.45 -5.93 -11.59
C VAL A 306 -13.56 -6.69 -10.84
N ASP A 307 -13.54 -8.03 -10.88
CA ASP A 307 -14.51 -8.84 -10.11
C ASP A 307 -14.42 -8.55 -8.61
N PHE A 308 -13.21 -8.38 -8.09
CA PHE A 308 -12.99 -8.05 -6.68
C PHE A 308 -13.37 -6.60 -6.35
N LEU A 309 -13.27 -5.68 -7.29
CA LEU A 309 -13.68 -4.29 -7.14
C LEU A 309 -15.20 -4.18 -6.92
N ILE A 310 -15.98 -4.98 -7.66
CA ILE A 310 -17.46 -5.00 -7.61
C ILE A 310 -18.00 -5.70 -6.35
N LYS A 311 -17.29 -6.73 -5.85
CA LYS A 311 -17.66 -7.50 -4.63
C LYS A 311 -17.46 -6.73 -3.33
#